data_AF-A0A318JYD9-F1
#
_entry.id   AF-A0A318JYD9-F1
#
_cell.length_a   1.000
_cell.length_b   1.000
_cell.length_c   1.000
_cell.angle_alpha   90.00
_cell.angle_beta   90.00
_cell.angle_gamma   90.00
#
_symmetry.space_group_name_H-M   'P 1'
#
loop_
_entity.id
_entity.type
_entity.pdbx_description
1 polymer ?
#
loop_
_entity_poly.entity_id
_entity_poly.type
_entity_poly.pdbx_seq_one_letter_code
_entity_poly.pdbx_strand_id
1 'polypeptide(L)'
;MKISRHWKHLAATVFAAIVVTGLAGVPAHAGETDALYNSAQRNFTDGDDAAGRADLRALIGADPNDADALSLQAIWSHYAGDLPALADAMARLNAVDPGRAAGTTHVLAAIGAAVGTLPNPLPALIGPQTGIVVLGYGLLPDGALRPELVNRLIAAWLQSIAAPLSPIVVTGGNPQNGITEADAMAGWLIGHGVPPSRISVENQAGSTVQNALFATKLLRDVGATSAVVVTSPNHIRRAVADFIVAGTQVVGATTSLEQLVSQLPPPNRQAQRGIYLDATRTFELDTSR
;
A
#
# COMPACT_ATOMS: atom_id res chain seq x y z
N MET A 1 65.28 49.93 -51.64
CA MET A 1 65.90 50.49 -50.42
C MET A 1 64.97 51.52 -49.83
N LYS A 2 64.79 51.50 -48.50
CA LYS A 2 63.88 52.26 -47.63
C LYS A 2 62.51 51.64 -47.30
N ILE A 3 62.42 51.42 -45.99
CA ILE A 3 61.41 50.80 -45.12
C ILE A 3 60.32 51.83 -44.77
N SER A 4 59.06 51.40 -44.70
CA SER A 4 58.06 51.88 -43.71
C SER A 4 56.92 50.84 -43.66
N ARG A 5 56.82 49.98 -42.63
CA ARG A 5 56.14 50.12 -41.32
C ARG A 5 54.71 50.67 -41.41
N HIS A 6 53.73 49.76 -41.41
CA HIS A 6 52.46 49.93 -40.70
C HIS A 6 51.98 48.59 -40.14
N TRP A 7 52.17 48.42 -38.83
CA TRP A 7 51.61 47.34 -38.03
C TRP A 7 50.21 47.77 -37.59
N LYS A 8 49.18 47.02 -37.97
CA LYS A 8 47.81 47.23 -37.49
C LYS A 8 47.62 46.45 -36.19
N HIS A 9 47.08 47.12 -35.19
CA HIS A 9 46.73 46.56 -33.88
C HIS A 9 45.64 45.49 -34.03
N LEU A 10 45.92 44.28 -33.53
CA LEU A 10 44.93 43.25 -33.24
C LEU A 10 44.42 43.49 -31.83
N ALA A 11 43.22 44.05 -31.70
CA ALA A 11 42.47 44.06 -30.45
C ALA A 11 41.74 42.70 -30.34
N ALA A 12 42.17 41.86 -29.41
CA ALA A 12 41.46 40.64 -29.05
C ALA A 12 40.32 40.99 -28.10
N THR A 13 39.08 40.86 -28.57
CA THR A 13 37.88 41.00 -27.74
C THR A 13 37.68 39.72 -26.95
N VAL A 14 37.94 39.76 -25.64
CA VAL A 14 37.63 38.68 -24.71
C VAL A 14 36.14 38.72 -24.39
N PHE A 15 35.39 37.71 -24.83
CA PHE A 15 34.02 37.47 -24.38
C PHE A 15 34.07 36.86 -22.98
N ALA A 16 33.70 37.63 -21.95
CA ALA A 16 33.47 37.10 -20.62
C ALA A 16 32.11 36.39 -20.61
N ALA A 17 32.13 35.05 -20.60
CA ALA A 17 30.94 34.26 -20.35
C ALA A 17 30.58 34.37 -18.85
N ILE A 18 29.51 35.09 -18.54
CA ILE A 18 28.89 35.05 -17.21
C ILE A 18 28.15 33.72 -17.13
N VAL A 19 28.78 32.74 -16.47
CA VAL A 19 28.08 31.53 -16.03
C VAL A 19 27.29 31.91 -14.78
N VAL A 20 25.99 32.11 -14.93
CA VAL A 20 25.07 32.13 -13.78
C VAL A 20 24.88 30.68 -13.34
N THR A 21 25.72 30.20 -12.42
CA THR A 21 25.46 28.97 -11.68
C THR A 21 24.35 29.24 -10.67
N GLY A 22 23.10 29.15 -11.13
CA GLY A 22 21.95 29.00 -10.24
C GLY A 22 21.92 27.57 -9.69
N LEU A 23 22.71 27.30 -8.65
CA LEU A 23 22.40 26.19 -7.75
C LEU A 23 21.17 26.63 -6.96
N ALA A 24 19.99 26.23 -7.42
CA ALA A 24 18.83 26.14 -6.54
C ALA A 24 19.17 25.03 -5.52
N GLY A 25 19.89 25.40 -4.47
CA GLY A 25 20.07 24.54 -3.32
C GLY A 25 18.70 24.29 -2.72
N VAL A 26 18.29 23.04 -2.64
CA VAL A 26 17.24 22.63 -1.70
C VAL A 26 17.58 23.29 -0.36
N PRO A 27 16.67 24.05 0.27
CA PRO A 27 16.98 24.71 1.52
C PRO A 27 17.53 23.65 2.49
N ALA A 28 18.64 23.93 3.16
CA ALA A 28 19.32 22.95 4.02
C ALA A 28 18.35 22.28 5.02
N HIS A 29 17.31 23.02 5.41
CA HIS A 29 16.22 22.56 6.25
C HIS A 29 15.35 21.44 5.62
N ALA A 30 15.05 21.49 4.32
CA ALA A 30 14.30 20.44 3.64
C ALA A 30 15.12 19.14 3.56
N GLY A 31 16.42 19.26 3.29
CA GLY A 31 17.32 18.10 3.30
C GLY A 31 17.44 17.42 4.67
N GLU A 32 17.36 18.19 5.76
CA GLU A 32 17.37 17.66 7.13
C GLU A 32 16.04 16.98 7.50
N THR A 33 14.90 17.60 7.18
CA THR A 33 13.57 17.00 7.44
C THR A 33 13.35 15.72 6.62
N ASP A 34 13.80 15.68 5.37
CA ASP A 34 13.70 14.48 4.52
C ASP A 34 14.60 13.36 5.05
N ALA A 35 15.80 13.69 5.55
CA ALA A 35 16.68 12.71 6.18
C ALA A 35 16.05 12.09 7.43
N LEU A 36 15.41 12.91 8.28
CA LEU A 36 14.67 12.45 9.46
C LEU A 36 13.46 11.59 9.06
N TYR A 37 12.69 11.99 8.06
CA TYR A 37 11.56 11.22 7.53
C TYR A 37 12.01 9.83 7.06
N ASN A 38 13.08 9.80 6.26
CA ASN A 38 13.65 8.58 5.72
C ASN A 38 14.25 7.67 6.80
N SER A 39 14.89 8.26 7.82
CA SER A 39 15.40 7.54 8.99
C SER A 39 14.27 6.90 9.77
N ALA A 40 13.20 7.66 10.01
CA ALA A 40 12.04 7.21 10.73
C ALA A 40 11.39 5.97 10.07
N GLN A 41 11.20 6.02 8.75
CA GLN A 41 10.66 4.92 7.95
C GLN A 41 11.52 3.65 8.03
N ARG A 42 12.85 3.78 7.92
CA ARG A 42 13.78 2.65 8.05
C ARG A 42 13.70 2.03 9.45
N ASN A 43 13.83 2.85 10.48
CA ASN A 43 13.80 2.40 11.88
C ASN A 43 12.50 1.63 12.19
N PHE A 44 11.34 2.17 11.79
CA PHE A 44 10.08 1.47 12.00
C PHE A 44 10.00 0.16 11.19
N THR A 45 10.48 0.14 9.95
CA THR A 45 10.53 -1.07 9.11
C THR A 45 11.40 -2.17 9.75
N ASP A 46 12.57 -1.80 10.24
CA ASP A 46 13.56 -2.68 10.87
C ASP A 46 13.09 -3.17 12.25
N GLY A 47 12.13 -2.48 12.85
CA GLY A 47 11.48 -2.86 14.11
C GLY A 47 11.91 -2.06 15.32
N ASP A 48 12.70 -1.00 15.12
CA ASP A 48 12.99 0.00 16.13
C ASP A 48 11.96 1.13 16.07
N ASP A 49 10.73 0.83 16.49
CA ASP A 49 9.63 1.82 16.48
C ASP A 49 9.88 2.99 17.44
N ALA A 50 10.74 2.80 18.45
CA ALA A 50 11.13 3.85 19.39
C ALA A 50 12.03 4.88 18.70
N ALA A 51 13.07 4.43 17.99
CA ALA A 51 13.91 5.30 17.18
C ALA A 51 13.12 5.97 16.06
N GLY A 52 12.24 5.21 15.37
CA GLY A 52 11.39 5.77 14.31
C GLY A 52 10.51 6.93 14.78
N ARG A 53 9.86 6.79 15.95
CA ARG A 53 9.07 7.87 16.56
C ARG A 53 9.92 9.00 17.13
N ALA A 54 11.16 8.74 17.53
CA ALA A 54 12.08 9.80 17.96
C ALA A 54 12.45 10.70 16.77
N ASP A 55 12.77 10.10 15.62
CA ASP A 55 13.06 10.82 14.38
C ASP A 55 11.86 11.64 13.89
N LEU A 56 10.63 11.08 13.95
CA LEU A 56 9.41 11.83 13.64
C LEU A 56 9.21 13.02 14.57
N ARG A 57 9.44 12.88 15.88
CA ARG A 57 9.33 14.01 16.81
C ARG A 57 10.37 15.10 16.53
N ALA A 58 11.59 14.72 16.15
CA ALA A 58 12.61 15.68 15.74
C ALA A 58 12.18 16.42 14.46
N LEU A 59 11.67 15.69 13.47
CA LEU A 59 11.14 16.25 12.23
C LEU A 59 10.02 17.24 12.53
N ILE A 60 9.00 16.82 13.30
CA ILE A 60 7.85 17.64 13.68
C ILE A 60 8.26 18.86 14.53
N GLY A 61 9.39 18.80 15.23
CA GLY A 61 9.98 19.95 15.92
C GLY A 61 10.56 20.99 14.96
N ALA A 62 11.14 20.54 13.85
CA ALA A 62 11.69 21.38 12.80
C ALA A 62 10.62 21.89 11.82
N ASP A 63 9.64 21.05 11.47
CA ASP A 63 8.46 21.40 10.67
C ASP A 63 7.16 20.97 11.37
N PRO A 64 6.58 21.85 12.20
CA PRO A 64 5.35 21.56 12.96
C PRO A 64 4.10 21.33 12.11
N ASN A 65 4.11 21.70 10.83
CA ASN A 65 2.96 21.63 9.92
C ASN A 65 3.05 20.45 8.94
N ASP A 66 4.03 19.57 9.11
CA ASP A 66 4.14 18.36 8.30
C ASP A 66 3.03 17.36 8.65
N ALA A 67 1.97 17.38 7.86
CA ALA A 67 0.79 16.54 8.06
C ALA A 67 1.11 15.03 7.95
N ASP A 68 2.10 14.65 7.15
CA ASP A 68 2.45 13.23 6.96
C ASP A 68 3.27 12.72 8.13
N ALA A 69 4.23 13.52 8.62
CA ALA A 69 4.99 13.19 9.81
C ALA A 69 4.06 13.09 11.04
N LEU A 70 3.10 14.01 11.18
CA LEU A 70 2.06 13.93 12.22
C LEU A 70 1.18 12.69 12.08
N SER A 71 0.80 12.31 10.85
CA SER A 71 0.04 11.09 10.57
C SER A 71 0.82 9.84 10.99
N LEU A 72 2.09 9.73 10.58
CA LEU A 72 2.96 8.62 10.96
C LEU A 72 3.18 8.57 12.47
N GLN A 73 3.36 9.73 13.11
CA GLN A 73 3.56 9.80 14.56
C GLN A 73 2.34 9.29 15.31
N ALA A 74 1.12 9.63 14.87
CA ALA A 74 -0.11 9.10 15.44
C ALA A 74 -0.23 7.58 15.24
N ILE A 75 -0.03 7.09 14.00
CA ILE A 75 -0.17 5.68 13.65
C ILE A 75 0.86 4.80 14.37
N TRP A 76 2.11 5.25 14.47
CA TRP A 76 3.16 4.48 15.14
C TRP A 76 3.12 4.61 16.66
N SER A 77 2.59 5.71 17.20
CA SER A 77 2.30 5.81 18.63
C SER A 77 1.16 4.87 19.03
N HIS A 78 0.12 4.73 18.19
CA HIS A 78 -0.87 3.66 18.34
C HIS A 78 -0.22 2.26 18.28
N TYR A 79 0.78 2.08 17.42
CA TYR A 79 1.51 0.82 17.37
C TYR A 79 2.20 0.50 18.70
N ALA A 80 2.88 1.48 19.27
CA ALA A 80 3.63 1.30 20.51
C ALA A 80 2.78 1.33 21.79
N GLY A 81 1.48 1.65 21.69
CA GLY A 81 0.62 1.87 22.86
C GLY A 81 0.86 3.19 23.58
N ASP A 82 1.50 4.16 22.92
CA ASP A 82 1.75 5.51 23.45
C ASP A 82 0.54 6.41 23.16
N LEU A 83 -0.50 6.26 23.98
CA LEU A 83 -1.76 6.99 23.83
C LEU A 83 -1.62 8.52 23.97
N PRO A 84 -0.78 9.07 24.88
CA PRO A 84 -0.54 10.51 24.93
C PRO A 84 0.07 11.06 23.64
N ALA A 85 1.09 10.40 23.09
CA ALA A 85 1.72 10.85 21.84
C ALA A 85 0.78 10.72 20.63
N LEU A 86 -0.07 9.68 20.60
CA LEU A 86 -1.14 9.54 19.61
C LEU A 86 -2.09 10.75 19.68
N ALA A 87 -2.60 11.07 20.88
CA ALA A 87 -3.57 12.13 21.07
C ALA A 87 -3.00 13.51 20.69
N ASP A 88 -1.75 13.80 21.08
CA ASP A 88 -1.05 15.04 20.69
C ASP A 88 -0.90 15.14 19.16
N ALA A 89 -0.38 14.09 18.52
CA ALA A 89 -0.19 14.08 17.07
C ALA A 89 -1.51 14.26 16.32
N MET A 90 -2.58 13.58 16.75
CA MET A 90 -3.91 13.72 16.15
C MET A 90 -4.51 15.12 16.34
N ALA A 91 -4.37 15.71 17.53
CA ALA A 91 -4.88 17.06 17.80
C ALA A 91 -4.18 18.11 16.91
N ARG A 92 -2.86 17.99 16.77
CA ARG A 92 -2.05 18.85 15.89
C ARG A 92 -2.36 18.61 14.43
N LEU A 93 -2.46 17.35 14.00
CA LEU A 93 -2.83 16.98 12.63
C LEU A 93 -4.19 17.56 12.27
N ASN A 94 -5.19 17.46 13.14
CA ASN A 94 -6.52 18.03 12.89
C ASN A 94 -6.50 19.56 12.80
N ALA A 95 -5.57 20.23 13.47
CA ALA A 95 -5.41 21.69 13.35
C ALA A 95 -4.73 22.10 12.02
N VAL A 96 -3.81 21.26 11.50
CA VAL A 96 -3.06 21.51 10.27
C VAL A 96 -3.85 21.07 9.03
N ASP A 97 -4.37 19.85 9.04
CA ASP A 97 -5.11 19.22 7.94
C ASP A 97 -6.20 18.27 8.51
N PRO A 98 -7.44 18.74 8.67
CA PRO A 98 -8.57 17.92 9.12
C PRO A 98 -8.89 16.74 8.20
N GLY A 99 -8.62 16.86 6.90
CA GLY A 99 -8.85 15.79 5.92
C GLY A 99 -7.86 14.65 6.13
N ARG A 100 -6.58 14.98 6.27
CA ARG A 100 -5.53 14.01 6.62
C ARG A 100 -5.81 13.39 7.99
N ALA A 101 -6.24 14.16 8.99
CA ALA A 101 -6.65 13.64 10.30
C ALA A 101 -7.80 12.63 10.24
N ALA A 102 -8.83 12.91 9.43
CA ALA A 102 -9.92 11.97 9.20
C ALA A 102 -9.43 10.69 8.52
N GLY A 103 -8.54 10.81 7.53
CA GLY A 103 -7.88 9.68 6.89
C GLY A 103 -7.03 8.85 7.86
N THR A 104 -6.23 9.48 8.72
CA THR A 104 -5.45 8.79 9.77
C THR A 104 -6.34 8.05 10.76
N THR A 105 -7.49 8.64 11.13
CA THR A 105 -8.48 7.97 11.97
C THR A 105 -9.07 6.74 11.28
N HIS A 106 -9.37 6.84 9.98
CA HIS A 106 -9.81 5.72 9.16
C HIS A 106 -8.76 4.59 9.11
N VAL A 107 -7.47 4.94 8.95
CA VAL A 107 -6.36 3.98 9.02
C VAL A 107 -6.31 3.25 10.36
N LEU A 108 -6.40 3.98 11.48
CA LEU A 108 -6.40 3.38 12.82
C LEU A 108 -7.58 2.42 13.02
N ALA A 109 -8.77 2.81 12.55
CA ALA A 109 -9.96 1.97 12.58
C ALA A 109 -9.80 0.71 11.70
N ALA A 110 -9.24 0.86 10.49
CA ALA A 110 -8.97 -0.24 9.56
C ALA A 110 -8.02 -1.27 10.18
N ILE A 111 -6.95 -0.81 10.83
CA ILE A 111 -6.00 -1.67 11.55
C ILE A 111 -6.69 -2.41 12.69
N GLY A 112 -7.53 -1.73 13.49
CA GLY A 112 -8.30 -2.35 14.56
C GLY A 112 -9.23 -3.45 14.04
N ALA A 113 -9.98 -3.17 12.98
CA ALA A 113 -10.84 -4.13 12.31
C ALA A 113 -10.05 -5.34 11.76
N ALA A 114 -8.91 -5.09 11.12
CA ALA A 114 -8.02 -6.12 10.60
C ALA A 114 -7.46 -7.04 11.68
N VAL A 115 -6.97 -6.50 12.80
CA VAL A 115 -6.45 -7.31 13.92
C VAL A 115 -7.55 -8.20 14.50
N GLY A 116 -8.77 -7.68 14.61
CA GLY A 116 -9.95 -8.42 15.07
C GLY A 116 -10.56 -9.38 14.03
N THR A 117 -10.13 -9.30 12.77
CA THR A 117 -10.67 -10.16 11.71
C THR A 117 -10.23 -11.61 11.95
N LEU A 118 -11.22 -12.51 11.98
CA LEU A 118 -11.00 -13.95 12.05
C LEU A 118 -11.00 -14.51 10.62
N PRO A 119 -9.96 -15.27 10.21
CA PRO A 119 -10.01 -16.00 8.96
C PRO A 119 -11.20 -16.98 8.99
N ASN A 120 -12.08 -16.91 7.99
CA ASN A 120 -13.27 -17.75 7.93
C ASN A 120 -13.31 -18.57 6.63
N PRO A 121 -13.19 -19.90 6.67
CA PRO A 121 -13.24 -20.72 5.45
C PRO A 121 -14.65 -20.82 4.86
N LEU A 122 -15.68 -20.38 5.58
CA LEU A 122 -17.06 -20.49 5.13
C LEU A 122 -17.45 -19.33 4.21
N PRO A 123 -18.20 -19.60 3.13
CA PRO A 123 -18.77 -18.55 2.30
C PRO A 123 -19.67 -17.61 3.09
N ALA A 124 -19.53 -16.31 2.87
CA ALA A 124 -20.44 -15.30 3.38
C ALA A 124 -21.72 -15.24 2.53
N LEU A 125 -22.85 -14.95 3.16
CA LEU A 125 -24.11 -14.68 2.47
C LEU A 125 -24.11 -13.23 1.98
N ILE A 126 -23.85 -13.04 0.69
CA ILE A 126 -23.66 -11.73 0.06
C ILE A 126 -24.51 -11.61 -1.21
N GLY A 127 -24.68 -10.37 -1.69
CA GLY A 127 -25.48 -10.05 -2.90
C GLY A 127 -24.65 -9.47 -4.04
N PRO A 128 -25.30 -9.09 -5.16
CA PRO A 128 -24.63 -8.58 -6.37
C PRO A 128 -23.85 -7.27 -6.17
N GLN A 129 -24.13 -6.52 -5.11
CA GLN A 129 -23.37 -5.30 -4.75
C GLN A 129 -22.10 -5.60 -3.94
N THR A 130 -21.81 -6.87 -3.64
CA THR A 130 -20.58 -7.29 -2.97
C THR A 130 -19.73 -8.10 -3.95
N GLY A 131 -18.50 -7.64 -4.20
CA GLY A 131 -17.55 -8.37 -5.03
C GLY A 131 -16.79 -9.44 -4.27
N ILE A 132 -16.32 -10.46 -4.98
CA ILE A 132 -15.38 -11.48 -4.47
C ILE A 132 -14.01 -11.09 -4.99
N VAL A 133 -13.07 -10.70 -4.12
CA VAL A 133 -11.73 -10.30 -4.54
C VAL A 133 -10.71 -11.38 -4.19
N VAL A 134 -9.99 -11.89 -5.19
CA VAL A 134 -8.99 -12.95 -5.01
C VAL A 134 -7.60 -12.38 -5.22
N LEU A 135 -6.75 -12.47 -4.18
CA LEU A 135 -5.37 -11.99 -4.24
C LEU A 135 -4.43 -13.10 -4.72
N GLY A 136 -3.44 -12.72 -5.54
CA GLY A 136 -2.32 -13.56 -5.97
C GLY A 136 -1.41 -14.04 -4.83
N TYR A 137 -0.63 -15.10 -5.10
CA TYR A 137 0.31 -15.76 -4.16
C TYR A 137 1.67 -16.13 -4.82
N GLY A 138 1.83 -15.79 -6.09
CA GLY A 138 2.92 -16.18 -6.98
C GLY A 138 2.58 -17.42 -7.80
N LEU A 139 3.12 -17.45 -9.02
CA LEU A 139 3.15 -18.63 -9.87
C LEU A 139 4.46 -19.40 -9.67
N LEU A 140 4.49 -20.65 -10.15
CA LEU A 140 5.71 -21.42 -10.35
C LEU A 140 6.46 -20.88 -11.60
N PRO A 141 7.77 -21.15 -11.75
CA PRO A 141 8.57 -20.62 -12.87
C PRO A 141 8.06 -20.99 -14.26
N ASP A 142 7.33 -22.10 -14.38
CA ASP A 142 6.69 -22.57 -15.61
C ASP A 142 5.32 -21.91 -15.89
N GLY A 143 4.85 -21.04 -14.99
CA GLY A 143 3.54 -20.37 -15.07
C GLY A 143 2.41 -21.12 -14.38
N ALA A 144 2.66 -22.28 -13.76
CA ALA A 144 1.63 -23.03 -13.05
C ALA A 144 1.21 -22.36 -11.72
N LEU A 145 -0.06 -22.54 -11.34
CA LEU A 145 -0.58 -22.08 -10.06
C LEU A 145 0.10 -22.83 -8.91
N ARG A 146 0.54 -22.09 -7.89
CA ARG A 146 1.03 -22.71 -6.64
C ARG A 146 -0.12 -23.37 -5.87
N PRO A 147 0.14 -24.42 -5.09
CA PRO A 147 -0.91 -25.10 -4.30
C PRO A 147 -1.77 -24.15 -3.46
N GLU A 148 -1.15 -23.18 -2.79
CA GLU A 148 -1.91 -22.21 -1.98
C GLU A 148 -2.73 -21.23 -2.83
N LEU A 149 -2.28 -20.88 -4.04
CA LEU A 149 -3.10 -20.10 -4.97
C LEU A 149 -4.32 -20.89 -5.43
N VAL A 150 -4.16 -22.20 -5.66
CA VAL A 150 -5.29 -23.10 -5.93
C VAL A 150 -6.24 -23.14 -4.74
N ASN A 151 -5.75 -23.20 -3.51
CA ASN A 151 -6.62 -23.18 -2.33
C ASN A 151 -7.44 -21.89 -2.21
N ARG A 152 -6.84 -20.73 -2.50
CA ARG A 152 -7.56 -19.45 -2.59
C ARG A 152 -8.63 -19.48 -3.66
N LEU A 153 -8.32 -20.04 -4.82
CA LEU A 153 -9.27 -20.19 -5.93
C LEU A 153 -10.44 -21.13 -5.59
N ILE A 154 -10.19 -22.20 -4.83
CA ILE A 154 -11.25 -23.08 -4.31
C ILE A 154 -12.17 -22.29 -3.36
N ALA A 155 -11.62 -21.49 -2.44
CA ALA A 155 -12.43 -20.65 -1.55
C ALA A 155 -13.26 -19.62 -2.33
N ALA A 156 -12.66 -18.96 -3.32
CA ALA A 156 -13.36 -18.03 -4.21
C ALA A 156 -14.46 -18.72 -5.02
N TRP A 157 -14.20 -19.93 -5.52
CA TRP A 157 -15.17 -20.71 -6.27
C TRP A 157 -16.36 -21.11 -5.41
N LEU A 158 -16.15 -21.61 -4.19
CA LEU A 158 -17.21 -21.89 -3.23
C LEU A 158 -18.03 -20.63 -2.89
N GLN A 159 -17.35 -19.49 -2.69
CA GLN A 159 -18.01 -18.20 -2.50
C GLN A 159 -18.83 -17.78 -3.72
N SER A 160 -18.35 -18.06 -4.94
CA SER A 160 -19.04 -17.73 -6.18
C SER A 160 -20.29 -18.58 -6.43
N ILE A 161 -20.32 -19.81 -5.89
CA ILE A 161 -21.49 -20.70 -5.89
C ILE A 161 -22.54 -20.17 -4.90
N ALA A 162 -22.09 -19.79 -3.69
CA ALA A 162 -22.98 -19.23 -2.67
C ALA A 162 -23.55 -17.86 -3.08
N ALA A 163 -22.82 -17.10 -3.90
CA ALA A 163 -23.20 -15.79 -4.40
C ALA A 163 -23.08 -15.70 -5.93
N PRO A 164 -24.02 -16.31 -6.69
CA PRO A 164 -23.91 -16.45 -8.15
C PRO A 164 -24.05 -15.14 -8.93
N LEU A 165 -24.51 -14.06 -8.28
CA LEU A 165 -24.68 -12.74 -8.90
C LEU A 165 -23.57 -11.75 -8.53
N SER A 166 -22.66 -12.10 -7.62
CA SER A 166 -21.54 -11.24 -7.24
C SER A 166 -20.49 -11.18 -8.35
N PRO A 167 -19.93 -9.99 -8.67
CA PRO A 167 -18.75 -9.91 -9.52
C PRO A 167 -17.53 -10.49 -8.80
N ILE A 168 -16.55 -10.95 -9.59
CA ILE A 168 -15.28 -11.46 -9.09
C ILE A 168 -14.18 -10.58 -9.65
N VAL A 169 -13.28 -10.11 -8.79
CA VAL A 169 -12.05 -9.42 -9.17
C VAL A 169 -10.88 -10.32 -8.79
N VAL A 170 -10.00 -10.60 -9.74
CA VAL A 170 -8.74 -11.32 -9.48
C VAL A 170 -7.58 -10.36 -9.67
N THR A 171 -6.66 -10.29 -8.71
CA THR A 171 -5.56 -9.30 -8.68
C THR A 171 -4.20 -9.94 -8.43
N GLY A 172 -3.23 -9.59 -9.26
CA GLY A 172 -1.84 -10.07 -9.20
C GLY A 172 -1.13 -9.97 -10.54
N GLY A 173 -0.12 -9.11 -10.62
CA GLY A 173 0.53 -8.69 -11.85
C GLY A 173 1.94 -9.23 -12.07
N ASN A 174 2.47 -10.09 -11.20
CA ASN A 174 3.84 -10.61 -11.35
C ASN A 174 3.86 -11.78 -12.34
N PRO A 175 4.37 -11.60 -13.59
CA PRO A 175 4.32 -12.67 -14.57
C PRO A 175 5.35 -13.76 -14.28
N GLN A 176 4.98 -15.02 -14.55
CA GLN A 176 5.90 -16.14 -14.72
C GLN A 176 5.61 -16.81 -16.04
N ASN A 177 6.66 -17.10 -16.82
CA ASN A 177 6.53 -17.66 -18.17
C ASN A 177 5.53 -16.88 -19.06
N GLY A 178 5.51 -15.55 -18.94
CA GLY A 178 4.63 -14.66 -19.70
C GLY A 178 3.16 -14.61 -19.25
N ILE A 179 2.81 -15.29 -18.14
CA ILE A 179 1.43 -15.35 -17.60
C ILE A 179 1.40 -14.65 -16.25
N THR A 180 0.46 -13.73 -16.04
CA THR A 180 0.25 -13.11 -14.72
C THR A 180 -0.60 -14.00 -13.81
N GLU A 181 -0.48 -13.79 -12.51
CA GLU A 181 -1.31 -14.51 -11.53
C GLU A 181 -2.80 -14.29 -11.78
N ALA A 182 -3.20 -13.05 -12.07
CA ALA A 182 -4.58 -12.69 -12.33
C ALA A 182 -5.15 -13.39 -13.58
N ASP A 183 -4.37 -13.48 -14.66
CA ASP A 183 -4.76 -14.21 -15.87
C ASP A 183 -4.92 -15.72 -15.59
N ALA A 184 -3.98 -16.31 -14.86
CA ALA A 184 -4.04 -17.73 -14.48
C ALA A 184 -5.24 -18.02 -13.55
N MET A 185 -5.51 -17.14 -12.59
CA MET A 185 -6.67 -17.22 -11.70
C MET A 185 -7.99 -17.16 -12.47
N ALA A 186 -8.12 -16.22 -13.42
CA ALA A 186 -9.31 -16.10 -14.27
C ALA A 186 -9.53 -17.37 -15.10
N GLY A 187 -8.48 -17.88 -15.76
CA GLY A 187 -8.54 -19.12 -16.53
C GLY A 187 -8.97 -20.31 -15.68
N TRP A 188 -8.47 -20.42 -14.45
CA TRP A 188 -8.88 -21.47 -13.52
C TRP A 188 -10.36 -21.38 -13.15
N LEU A 189 -10.86 -20.20 -12.77
CA LEU A 189 -12.27 -20.00 -12.40
C LEU A 189 -13.22 -20.29 -13.56
N ILE A 190 -12.87 -19.85 -14.77
CA ILE A 190 -13.63 -20.14 -16.00
C ILE A 190 -13.66 -21.65 -16.26
N GLY A 191 -12.52 -22.33 -16.14
CA GLY A 191 -12.43 -23.78 -16.26
C GLY A 191 -13.29 -24.55 -15.24
N HIS A 192 -13.62 -23.92 -14.11
CA HIS A 192 -14.50 -24.46 -13.07
C HIS A 192 -15.94 -23.93 -13.15
N GLY A 193 -16.34 -23.39 -14.30
CA GLY A 193 -17.73 -23.06 -14.60
C GLY A 193 -18.19 -21.67 -14.17
N VAL A 194 -17.28 -20.79 -13.72
CA VAL A 194 -17.62 -19.39 -13.47
C VAL A 194 -17.74 -18.66 -14.83
N PRO A 195 -18.87 -17.98 -15.11
CA PRO A 195 -19.02 -17.19 -16.34
C PRO A 195 -17.91 -16.13 -16.49
N PRO A 196 -17.23 -16.04 -17.64
CA PRO A 196 -16.19 -15.03 -17.88
C PRO A 196 -16.68 -13.60 -17.66
N SER A 197 -17.95 -13.31 -17.95
CA SER A 197 -18.57 -12.00 -17.75
C SER A 197 -18.66 -11.56 -16.29
N ARG A 198 -18.48 -12.48 -15.32
CA ARG A 198 -18.41 -12.15 -13.90
C ARG A 198 -17.00 -11.80 -13.42
N ILE A 199 -15.97 -12.07 -14.21
CA ILE A 199 -14.58 -11.99 -13.77
C ILE A 199 -13.93 -10.74 -14.38
N SER A 200 -13.41 -9.88 -13.52
CA SER A 200 -12.56 -8.75 -13.89
C SER A 200 -11.12 -9.03 -13.46
N VAL A 201 -10.18 -8.79 -14.38
CA VAL A 201 -8.76 -9.13 -14.20
C VAL A 201 -7.96 -7.87 -13.95
N GLU A 202 -7.19 -7.86 -12.86
CA GLU A 202 -6.23 -6.82 -12.51
C GLU A 202 -4.81 -7.44 -12.53
N ASN A 203 -4.03 -7.12 -13.56
CA ASN A 203 -2.76 -7.78 -13.84
C ASN A 203 -1.53 -6.85 -13.75
N GLN A 204 -1.63 -5.76 -13.01
CA GLN A 204 -0.59 -4.74 -12.85
C GLN A 204 0.03 -4.72 -11.45
N ALA A 205 -0.67 -5.20 -10.42
CA ALA A 205 -0.20 -5.12 -9.05
C ALA A 205 1.04 -6.00 -8.77
N GLY A 206 2.11 -5.40 -8.24
CA GLY A 206 3.33 -6.08 -7.81
C GLY A 206 3.43 -6.28 -6.29
N SER A 207 2.45 -5.79 -5.52
CA SER A 207 2.48 -5.78 -4.05
C SER A 207 1.08 -5.89 -3.44
N THR A 208 0.98 -6.22 -2.15
CA THR A 208 -0.30 -6.27 -1.42
C THR A 208 -1.05 -4.92 -1.47
N VAL A 209 -0.33 -3.82 -1.27
CA VAL A 209 -0.87 -2.45 -1.33
C VAL A 209 -1.45 -2.17 -2.71
N GLN A 210 -0.73 -2.48 -3.78
CA GLN A 210 -1.22 -2.30 -5.15
C GLN A 210 -2.40 -3.21 -5.46
N ASN A 211 -2.40 -4.46 -4.98
CA ASN A 211 -3.56 -5.35 -5.13
C ASN A 211 -4.82 -4.68 -4.56
N ALA A 212 -4.74 -4.11 -3.35
CA ALA A 212 -5.87 -3.45 -2.72
C ALA A 212 -6.31 -2.20 -3.48
N LEU A 213 -5.38 -1.32 -3.85
CA LEU A 213 -5.68 -0.08 -4.58
C LEU A 213 -6.31 -0.34 -5.95
N PHE A 214 -5.71 -1.25 -6.74
CA PHE A 214 -6.15 -1.52 -8.11
C PHE A 214 -7.44 -2.34 -8.11
N ALA A 215 -7.56 -3.37 -7.25
CA ALA A 215 -8.80 -4.13 -7.14
C ALA A 215 -9.96 -3.28 -6.61
N THR A 216 -9.71 -2.35 -5.68
CA THR A 216 -10.74 -1.42 -5.17
C THR A 216 -11.29 -0.52 -6.30
N LYS A 217 -10.42 -0.09 -7.24
CA LYS A 217 -10.89 0.63 -8.43
C LYS A 217 -11.80 -0.25 -9.30
N LEU A 218 -11.37 -1.47 -9.62
CA LEU A 218 -12.16 -2.39 -10.44
C LEU A 218 -13.49 -2.77 -9.79
N LEU A 219 -13.51 -2.98 -8.47
CA LEU A 219 -14.74 -3.24 -7.71
C LEU A 219 -15.78 -2.13 -7.92
N ARG A 220 -15.35 -0.87 -7.86
CA ARG A 220 -16.25 0.27 -8.12
C ARG A 220 -16.73 0.29 -9.58
N ASP A 221 -15.83 0.01 -10.52
CA ASP A 221 -16.16 0.00 -11.95
C ASP A 221 -17.22 -1.07 -12.30
N VAL A 222 -17.24 -2.19 -11.56
CA VAL A 222 -18.27 -3.24 -11.69
C VAL A 222 -19.49 -3.03 -10.78
N GLY A 223 -19.58 -1.88 -10.10
CA GLY A 223 -20.72 -1.51 -9.26
C GLY A 223 -20.78 -2.16 -7.88
N ALA A 224 -19.69 -2.78 -7.42
CA ALA A 224 -19.60 -3.31 -6.06
C ALA A 224 -19.33 -2.19 -5.06
N THR A 225 -20.05 -2.21 -3.94
CA THR A 225 -19.92 -1.27 -2.82
C THR A 225 -19.16 -1.88 -1.62
N SER A 226 -19.00 -3.19 -1.64
CA SER A 226 -18.32 -3.97 -0.61
C SER A 226 -17.62 -5.18 -1.21
N ALA A 227 -16.77 -5.85 -0.41
CA ALA A 227 -16.06 -7.03 -0.86
C ALA A 227 -15.98 -8.14 0.19
N VAL A 228 -15.96 -9.37 -0.31
CA VAL A 228 -15.34 -10.50 0.38
C VAL A 228 -13.92 -10.64 -0.13
N VAL A 229 -12.94 -10.53 0.77
CA VAL A 229 -11.52 -10.67 0.45
C VAL A 229 -11.11 -12.13 0.58
N VAL A 230 -10.53 -12.70 -0.47
CA VAL A 230 -10.05 -14.08 -0.55
C VAL A 230 -8.52 -14.08 -0.60
N THR A 231 -7.87 -14.59 0.45
CA THR A 231 -6.41 -14.75 0.51
C THR A 231 -6.02 -15.86 1.50
N SER A 232 -4.74 -16.07 1.77
CA SER A 232 -4.25 -17.06 2.75
C SER A 232 -4.50 -16.62 4.19
N PRO A 233 -4.61 -17.53 5.18
CA PRO A 233 -4.94 -17.13 6.55
C PRO A 233 -3.93 -16.18 7.18
N ASN A 234 -2.65 -16.33 6.86
CA ASN A 234 -1.57 -15.46 7.35
C ASN A 234 -1.55 -14.07 6.67
N HIS A 235 -2.28 -13.89 5.57
CA HIS A 235 -2.37 -12.64 4.80
C HIS A 235 -3.70 -11.91 5.00
N ILE A 236 -4.72 -12.57 5.54
CA ILE A 236 -6.08 -12.04 5.59
C ILE A 236 -6.17 -10.69 6.30
N ARG A 237 -5.48 -10.53 7.43
CA ARG A 237 -5.54 -9.30 8.24
C ARG A 237 -4.86 -8.12 7.54
N ARG A 238 -3.71 -8.36 6.90
CA ARG A 238 -3.03 -7.32 6.10
C ARG A 238 -3.92 -6.87 4.94
N ALA A 239 -4.45 -7.83 4.17
CA ALA A 239 -5.34 -7.52 3.06
C ALA A 239 -6.59 -6.76 3.53
N VAL A 240 -7.23 -7.16 4.64
CA VAL A 240 -8.40 -6.46 5.17
C VAL A 240 -8.09 -4.99 5.50
N ALA A 241 -6.96 -4.72 6.17
CA ALA A 241 -6.55 -3.35 6.46
C ALA A 241 -6.38 -2.54 5.16
N ASP A 242 -5.65 -3.09 4.19
CA ASP A 242 -5.36 -2.41 2.92
C ASP A 242 -6.65 -2.13 2.13
N PHE A 243 -7.57 -3.10 2.02
CA PHE A 243 -8.84 -2.89 1.32
C PHE A 243 -9.71 -1.83 2.00
N ILE A 244 -9.77 -1.82 3.35
CA ILE A 244 -10.52 -0.79 4.08
C ILE A 244 -9.88 0.59 3.84
N VAL A 245 -8.55 0.71 3.94
CA VAL A 245 -7.83 1.97 3.71
C VAL A 245 -7.99 2.45 2.27
N ALA A 246 -7.97 1.54 1.29
CA ALA A 246 -8.21 1.85 -0.13
C ALA A 246 -9.66 2.29 -0.44
N GLY A 247 -10.57 2.17 0.54
CA GLY A 247 -11.95 2.64 0.44
C GLY A 247 -12.97 1.55 0.10
N THR A 248 -12.63 0.27 0.26
CA THR A 248 -13.56 -0.85 0.10
C THR A 248 -14.10 -1.30 1.46
N GLN A 249 -15.42 -1.37 1.60
CA GLN A 249 -16.04 -2.00 2.76
C GLN A 249 -15.83 -3.52 2.71
N VAL A 250 -15.06 -4.08 3.65
CA VAL A 250 -14.85 -5.53 3.75
C VAL A 250 -15.94 -6.15 4.63
N VAL A 251 -16.78 -6.99 4.03
CA VAL A 251 -17.92 -7.65 4.70
C VAL A 251 -17.70 -9.15 4.95
N GLY A 252 -16.62 -9.69 4.39
CA GLY A 252 -16.19 -11.06 4.65
C GLY A 252 -14.73 -11.26 4.28
N ALA A 253 -14.10 -12.24 4.92
CA ALA A 253 -12.70 -12.55 4.74
C ALA A 253 -12.57 -14.07 4.67
N THR A 254 -12.47 -14.60 3.45
CA THR A 254 -12.45 -16.03 3.19
C THR A 254 -11.06 -16.54 2.85
N THR A 255 -10.80 -17.80 3.17
CA THR A 255 -9.46 -18.38 3.11
C THR A 255 -9.50 -19.89 2.91
N SER A 256 -8.35 -20.45 2.53
CA SER A 256 -8.07 -21.88 2.60
C SER A 256 -8.09 -22.41 4.05
N LEU A 257 -8.24 -23.74 4.18
CA LEU A 257 -8.14 -24.44 5.47
C LEU A 257 -6.69 -24.58 5.96
N GLU A 258 -5.72 -24.37 5.07
CA GLU A 258 -4.30 -24.50 5.36
C GLU A 258 -3.85 -23.42 6.34
N GLN A 259 -3.25 -23.79 7.48
CA GLN A 259 -2.83 -22.87 8.55
C GLN A 259 -3.97 -22.10 9.25
N LEU A 260 -5.24 -22.45 9.01
CA LEU A 260 -6.37 -21.75 9.62
C LEU A 260 -6.26 -21.68 11.16
N VAL A 261 -5.99 -22.81 11.81
CA VAL A 261 -5.94 -22.90 13.29
C VAL A 261 -4.84 -22.02 13.89
N SER A 262 -3.66 -21.97 13.26
CA SER A 262 -2.55 -21.15 13.76
C SER A 262 -2.78 -19.66 13.58
N GLN A 263 -3.73 -19.28 12.71
CA GLN A 263 -4.08 -17.88 12.42
C GLN A 263 -5.36 -17.42 13.13
N LEU A 264 -6.02 -18.28 13.92
CA LEU A 264 -7.20 -17.89 14.70
C LEU A 264 -6.89 -16.84 15.77
N PRO A 265 -5.83 -16.97 16.59
CA PRO A 265 -5.51 -15.93 17.58
C PRO A 265 -5.12 -14.61 16.91
N PRO A 266 -5.44 -13.46 17.51
CA PRO A 266 -4.91 -12.17 17.05
C PRO A 266 -3.37 -12.19 17.06
N PRO A 267 -2.72 -11.58 16.05
CA PRO A 267 -1.26 -11.49 16.01
C PRO A 267 -0.74 -10.67 17.20
N ASN A 268 0.42 -11.06 17.73
CA ASN A 268 1.12 -10.24 18.72
C ASN A 268 1.56 -8.89 18.11
N ARG A 269 1.96 -7.95 18.97
CA ARG A 269 2.33 -6.58 18.57
C ARG A 269 3.37 -6.54 17.44
N GLN A 270 4.42 -7.35 17.53
CA GLN A 270 5.48 -7.43 16.54
C GLN A 270 4.96 -7.96 15.18
N ALA A 271 4.12 -8.99 15.22
CA ALA A 271 3.49 -9.56 14.02
C ALA A 271 2.47 -8.61 13.37
N GLN A 272 1.96 -7.61 14.10
CA GLN A 272 1.09 -6.57 13.53
C GLN A 272 1.86 -5.53 12.71
N ARG A 273 3.19 -5.43 12.83
CA ARG A 273 3.98 -4.37 12.17
C ARG A 273 3.76 -4.29 10.66
N GLY A 274 3.65 -5.45 9.99
CA GLY A 274 3.34 -5.51 8.57
C GLY A 274 1.98 -4.91 8.20
N ILE A 275 0.97 -5.04 9.08
CA ILE A 275 -0.36 -4.42 8.89
C ILE A 275 -0.24 -2.89 8.93
N TYR A 276 0.57 -2.35 9.86
CA TYR A 276 0.77 -0.91 9.97
C TYR A 276 1.51 -0.33 8.76
N LEU A 277 2.58 -1.00 8.32
CA LEU A 277 3.38 -0.59 7.16
C LEU A 277 2.56 -0.58 5.86
N ASP A 278 1.75 -1.62 5.63
CA ASP A 278 0.92 -1.67 4.43
C ASP A 278 -0.24 -0.67 4.51
N ALA A 279 -0.85 -0.48 5.67
CA ALA A 279 -1.90 0.51 5.85
C ALA A 279 -1.40 1.94 5.63
N THR A 280 -0.20 2.30 6.11
CA THR A 280 0.39 3.62 5.84
C THR A 280 0.69 3.84 4.37
N ARG A 281 1.17 2.80 3.67
CA ARG A 281 1.44 2.87 2.22
C ARG A 281 0.16 2.95 1.39
N THR A 282 -0.87 2.21 1.79
CA THR A 282 -2.19 2.27 1.14
C THR A 282 -2.86 3.62 1.37
N PHE A 283 -2.55 4.28 2.48
CA PHE A 283 -2.96 5.67 2.76
C PHE A 283 -2.11 6.72 2.04
N GLU A 284 -1.22 6.30 1.13
CA GLU A 284 -0.37 7.18 0.33
C GLU A 284 0.52 8.10 1.18
N LEU A 285 1.02 7.58 2.32
CA LEU A 285 2.16 8.18 3.01
C LEU A 285 3.45 7.67 2.35
N ASP A 286 4.30 8.59 1.92
CA ASP A 286 5.53 8.27 1.19
C ASP A 286 6.42 7.33 2.00
N THR A 287 7.02 6.34 1.35
CA THR A 287 8.01 5.47 2.00
C THR A 287 9.37 6.14 2.19
N SER A 288 9.60 7.25 1.47
CA SER A 288 10.78 8.08 1.54
C SER A 288 10.55 9.42 0.84
N ARG A 289 11.32 10.45 1.23
CA ARG A 289 11.39 11.77 0.59
C ARG A 289 12.76 12.04 -0.03
#